data_AF-M8CY95-F1
#
_entry.id   AF-M8CY95-F1
#
_cell.length_a   1.000
_cell.length_b   1.000
_cell.length_c   1.000
_cell.angle_alpha   90.00
_cell.angle_beta   90.00
_cell.angle_gamma   90.00
#
_symmetry.space_group_name_H-M   'P 1'
#
loop_
_entity.id
_entity.type
_entity.pdbx_description
1 polymer ?
#
loop_
_entity_poly.entity_id
_entity_poly.type
_entity_poly.pdbx_seq_one_letter_code
_entity_poly.pdbx_strand_id
1 'polypeptide(L)'
;MSEEKANRIYDVKTFYKFVEDLLTHGGQPKPSKKVKLSKDFMERIMLAVTQVNGCPYCSYFHAKEALKSGMSKEEIKNLLNGEFGDVPEDQVVALMFAEHYAETAGHPDPDAYKRLLETYGEDYTYSIMNAIRAIMVGNTHGNAFHALRRRLGGKPLPNSTLGNELGVVFGIFVFVPVILIKQLFRRKN
;
A
#
# COMPACT_ATOMS: atom_id res chain seq x y z
N MET A 1 16.72 -6.77 -21.51
CA MET A 1 16.74 -5.70 -20.49
C MET A 1 15.30 -5.52 -20.03
N SER A 2 14.96 -5.97 -18.81
CA SER A 2 13.67 -5.63 -18.22
C SER A 2 13.62 -4.12 -18.05
N GLU A 3 12.57 -3.46 -18.54
CA GLU A 3 12.30 -2.06 -18.19
C GLU A 3 12.33 -1.95 -16.66
N GLU A 4 13.20 -1.08 -16.13
CA GLU A 4 13.20 -0.76 -14.70
C GLU A 4 11.87 -0.06 -14.41
N LYS A 5 10.93 -0.77 -13.78
CA LYS A 5 9.60 -0.25 -13.48
C LYS A 5 9.75 1.03 -12.67
N ALA A 6 9.31 2.15 -13.24
CA ALA A 6 9.59 3.47 -12.67
C ALA A 6 8.93 3.62 -11.28
N ASN A 7 9.70 4.11 -10.30
CA ASN A 7 9.16 4.42 -8.98
C ASN A 7 8.01 5.43 -9.09
N ARG A 8 6.84 5.08 -8.55
CA ARG A 8 5.69 5.97 -8.50
C ARG A 8 5.90 7.01 -7.40
N ILE A 9 5.92 8.28 -7.78
CA ILE A 9 6.08 9.41 -6.88
C ILE A 9 4.73 10.10 -6.70
N TYR A 10 4.28 10.23 -5.45
CA TYR A 10 3.07 10.97 -5.11
C TYR A 10 3.41 12.30 -4.47
N ASP A 11 2.53 13.28 -4.65
CA ASP A 11 2.64 14.57 -3.98
C ASP A 11 2.23 14.50 -2.50
N VAL A 12 2.51 15.59 -1.79
CA VAL A 12 2.24 15.72 -0.35
C VAL A 12 0.74 15.59 -0.04
N LYS A 13 -0.14 16.07 -0.93
CA LYS A 13 -1.59 16.06 -0.74
C LYS A 13 -2.14 14.64 -0.83
N THR A 14 -1.70 13.88 -1.83
CA THR A 14 -2.06 12.48 -2.02
C THR A 14 -1.51 11.64 -0.87
N PHE A 15 -0.27 11.89 -0.43
CA PHE A 15 0.27 11.20 0.74
C PHE A 15 -0.54 11.48 2.02
N TYR A 16 -0.97 12.74 2.25
CA TYR A 16 -1.87 13.06 3.36
C TYR A 16 -3.15 12.22 3.31
N LYS A 17 -3.73 12.02 2.10
CA LYS A 17 -4.91 11.18 1.93
C LYS A 17 -4.67 9.70 2.23
N PHE A 18 -3.54 9.13 1.80
CA PHE A 18 -3.21 7.75 2.19
C PHE A 18 -3.05 7.58 3.70
N VAL A 19 -2.44 8.55 4.38
CA VAL A 19 -2.32 8.54 5.85
C VAL A 19 -3.70 8.71 6.51
N GLU A 20 -4.55 9.60 5.98
CA GLU A 20 -5.92 9.79 6.46
C GLU A 20 -6.75 8.52 6.29
N ASP A 21 -6.71 7.87 5.12
CA ASP A 21 -7.43 6.63 4.85
C ASP A 21 -6.95 5.49 5.75
N LEU A 22 -5.65 5.37 5.98
CA LEU A 22 -5.10 4.37 6.89
C LEU A 22 -5.61 4.58 8.33
N LEU A 23 -5.56 5.83 8.84
CA LEU A 23 -5.94 6.13 10.22
C LEU A 23 -7.45 6.15 10.45
N THR A 24 -8.23 6.46 9.42
CA THR A 24 -9.71 6.53 9.49
C THR A 24 -10.38 5.26 8.95
N HIS A 25 -9.60 4.28 8.50
CA HIS A 25 -10.07 3.10 7.76
C HIS A 25 -10.90 3.48 6.52
N GLY A 26 -10.63 4.64 5.90
CA GLY A 26 -11.42 5.19 4.80
C GLY A 26 -12.91 5.32 5.14
N GLY A 27 -13.24 5.50 6.42
CA GLY A 27 -14.63 5.54 6.89
C GLY A 27 -15.34 4.19 6.97
N GLN A 28 -14.65 3.06 6.75
CA GLN A 28 -15.24 1.73 6.92
C GLN A 28 -15.77 1.55 8.36
N PRO A 29 -16.92 0.88 8.53
CA PRO A 29 -17.41 0.54 9.85
C PRO A 29 -16.40 -0.36 10.57
N LYS A 30 -16.39 -0.29 11.89
CA LYS A 30 -15.56 -1.19 12.70
C LYS A 30 -16.03 -2.63 12.46
N PRO A 31 -15.10 -3.59 12.36
CA PRO A 31 -15.47 -4.98 12.15
C PRO A 31 -16.17 -5.52 13.40
N SER A 32 -17.10 -6.44 13.17
CA SER A 32 -17.80 -7.18 14.23
C SER A 32 -16.86 -8.15 14.94
N LYS A 33 -15.88 -8.71 14.22
CA LYS A 33 -14.86 -9.60 14.75
C LYS A 33 -13.47 -9.19 14.26
N LYS A 34 -12.47 -9.34 15.13
CA LYS A 34 -11.08 -9.13 14.73
C LYS A 34 -10.60 -10.32 13.89
N VAL A 35 -10.43 -10.10 12.59
CA VAL A 35 -9.85 -11.08 11.69
C VAL A 35 -8.39 -10.75 11.43
N LYS A 36 -7.50 -11.73 11.60
CA LYS A 36 -6.08 -11.60 11.30
C LYS A 36 -5.77 -12.37 10.02
N LEU A 37 -5.19 -11.69 9.03
CA LEU A 37 -4.65 -12.34 7.84
C LEU A 37 -3.50 -13.28 8.23
N SER A 38 -3.41 -14.42 7.57
CA SER A 38 -2.19 -15.23 7.66
C SER A 38 -0.99 -14.41 7.16
N LYS A 39 0.21 -14.76 7.62
CA LYS A 39 1.41 -13.98 7.28
C LYS A 39 1.65 -13.98 5.78
N ASP A 40 1.55 -15.14 5.14
CA ASP A 40 1.70 -15.29 3.70
C ASP A 40 0.66 -14.48 2.91
N PHE A 41 -0.61 -14.49 3.29
CA PHE A 41 -1.63 -13.68 2.61
C PHE A 41 -1.35 -12.17 2.74
N MET A 42 -0.96 -11.72 3.93
CA MET A 42 -0.54 -10.34 4.13
C MET A 42 0.63 -9.97 3.22
N GLU A 43 1.69 -10.79 3.17
CA GLU A 43 2.85 -10.50 2.32
C GLU A 43 2.53 -10.54 0.82
N ARG A 44 1.58 -11.37 0.36
CA ARG A 44 1.09 -11.31 -1.04
C ARG A 44 0.47 -9.96 -1.35
N ILE A 45 -0.38 -9.42 -0.46
CA ILE A 45 -0.97 -8.08 -0.62
C ILE A 45 0.14 -7.02 -0.65
N MET A 46 1.12 -7.12 0.24
CA MET A 46 2.24 -6.18 0.30
C MET A 46 3.02 -6.16 -1.01
N LEU A 47 3.33 -7.34 -1.58
CA LEU A 47 4.04 -7.49 -2.86
C LEU A 47 3.18 -6.99 -4.04
N ALA A 48 1.89 -7.34 -4.09
CA ALA A 48 0.98 -6.93 -5.16
C ALA A 48 0.73 -5.41 -5.23
N VAL A 49 0.79 -4.69 -4.11
CA VAL A 49 0.75 -3.22 -4.14
C VAL A 49 2.13 -2.63 -4.43
N THR A 50 3.18 -3.24 -3.89
CA THR A 50 4.57 -2.77 -4.05
C THR A 50 5.04 -2.86 -5.49
N GLN A 51 4.65 -3.88 -6.24
CA GLN A 51 4.95 -3.99 -7.66
C GLN A 51 4.37 -2.82 -8.46
N VAL A 52 3.17 -2.32 -8.09
CA VAL A 52 2.52 -1.21 -8.81
C VAL A 52 3.27 0.08 -8.55
N ASN A 53 3.59 0.32 -7.27
CA ASN A 53 4.27 1.55 -6.86
C ASN A 53 5.78 1.55 -7.12
N GLY A 54 6.39 0.40 -7.40
CA GLY A 54 7.83 0.27 -7.69
C GLY A 54 8.72 0.70 -6.53
N CYS A 55 8.35 0.39 -5.27
CA CYS A 55 9.15 0.81 -4.11
C CYS A 55 10.30 -0.17 -3.82
N PRO A 56 11.58 0.24 -3.96
CA PRO A 56 12.72 -0.69 -3.85
C PRO A 56 12.91 -1.21 -2.42
N TYR A 57 12.68 -0.36 -1.41
CA TYR A 57 12.81 -0.76 -0.01
C TYR A 57 11.72 -1.75 0.40
N CYS A 58 10.47 -1.47 0.03
CA CYS A 58 9.34 -2.36 0.30
C CYS A 58 9.48 -3.68 -0.47
N SER A 59 9.95 -3.63 -1.72
CA SER A 59 10.16 -4.83 -2.53
C SER A 59 11.12 -5.79 -1.85
N TYR A 60 12.28 -5.28 -1.40
CA TYR A 60 13.26 -6.08 -0.67
C TYR A 60 12.72 -6.59 0.67
N PHE A 61 12.09 -5.71 1.46
CA PHE A 61 11.60 -6.06 2.79
C PHE A 61 10.51 -7.13 2.73
N HIS A 62 9.48 -6.93 1.90
CA HIS A 62 8.35 -7.85 1.80
C HIS A 62 8.71 -9.15 1.07
N ALA A 63 9.63 -9.12 0.10
CA ALA A 63 10.16 -10.37 -0.47
C ALA A 63 10.86 -11.22 0.61
N LYS A 64 11.62 -10.59 1.50
CA LYS A 64 12.26 -11.28 2.63
C LYS A 64 11.24 -11.83 3.62
N GLU A 65 10.19 -11.08 3.95
CA GLU A 65 9.15 -11.55 4.87
C GLU A 65 8.25 -12.63 4.25
N ALA A 66 7.99 -12.58 2.94
CA ALA A 66 7.31 -13.62 2.18
C ALA A 66 8.10 -14.95 2.18
N LEU A 67 9.42 -14.90 1.99
CA LEU A 67 10.25 -16.12 2.13
C LEU A 67 10.12 -16.73 3.53
N LYS A 68 10.08 -15.89 4.57
CA LYS A 68 9.91 -16.35 5.96
C LYS A 68 8.50 -16.87 6.26
N SER A 69 7.48 -16.52 5.47
CA SER A 69 6.13 -17.06 5.63
C SER A 69 5.94 -18.39 4.91
N GLY A 70 6.94 -18.86 4.15
CA GLY A 70 6.90 -20.13 3.41
C GLY A 70 6.61 -19.97 1.91
N MET A 71 6.53 -18.74 1.40
CA MET A 71 6.33 -18.48 -0.02
C MET A 71 7.54 -18.93 -0.84
N SER A 72 7.30 -19.46 -2.04
CA SER A 72 8.40 -19.84 -2.95
C SER A 72 9.06 -18.61 -3.58
N LYS A 73 10.31 -18.74 -4.01
CA LYS A 73 11.01 -17.66 -4.74
C LYS A 73 10.32 -17.34 -6.07
N GLU A 74 9.74 -18.33 -6.71
CA GLU A 74 9.06 -18.21 -7.99
C GLU A 74 7.77 -17.42 -7.84
N GLU A 75 6.95 -17.76 -6.85
CA GLU A 75 5.74 -17.03 -6.52
C GLU A 75 6.02 -15.56 -6.17
N ILE A 76 7.06 -15.28 -5.37
CA ILE A 76 7.46 -13.89 -5.06
C ILE A 76 7.87 -13.13 -6.33
N LYS A 77 8.62 -13.77 -7.22
CA LYS A 77 9.04 -13.16 -8.48
C LYS A 77 7.83 -12.86 -9.37
N ASN A 78 6.88 -13.79 -9.44
CA ASN A 78 5.66 -13.64 -10.24
C ASN A 78 4.79 -12.52 -9.67
N LEU A 79 4.61 -12.44 -8.35
CA LEU A 79 3.93 -11.31 -7.69
C LEU A 79 4.60 -9.96 -8.00
N LEU A 80 5.93 -9.89 -7.99
CA LEU A 80 6.66 -8.66 -8.34
C LEU A 80 6.58 -8.29 -9.83
N ASN A 81 6.21 -9.25 -10.69
CA ASN A 81 5.91 -9.02 -12.10
C ASN A 81 4.42 -8.72 -12.38
N GLY A 82 3.56 -8.76 -11.36
CA GLY A 82 2.10 -8.61 -11.53
C GLY A 82 1.40 -9.88 -12.01
N GLU A 83 2.01 -11.05 -11.78
CA GLU A 83 1.48 -12.35 -12.16
C GLU A 83 0.92 -13.07 -10.91
N PHE A 84 -0.35 -13.49 -10.96
CA PHE A 84 -1.05 -14.13 -9.84
C PHE A 84 -1.34 -15.63 -10.06
N GLY A 85 -0.69 -16.28 -11.03
CA GLY A 85 -0.97 -17.67 -11.40
C GLY A 85 -0.70 -18.70 -10.30
N ASP A 86 0.27 -18.45 -9.42
CA ASP A 86 0.66 -19.36 -8.33
C ASP A 86 0.01 -19.01 -6.98
N VAL A 87 -0.91 -18.04 -6.97
CA VAL A 87 -1.58 -17.58 -5.75
C VAL A 87 -2.75 -18.52 -5.42
N PRO A 88 -2.98 -18.85 -4.13
CA PRO A 88 -4.18 -19.56 -3.71
C PRO A 88 -5.47 -18.90 -4.24
N GLU A 89 -6.38 -19.69 -4.82
CA GLU A 89 -7.59 -19.17 -5.48
C GLU A 89 -8.44 -18.27 -4.57
N ASP A 90 -8.48 -18.57 -3.27
CA ASP A 90 -9.19 -17.80 -2.25
C ASP A 90 -8.55 -16.43 -1.95
N GLN A 91 -7.36 -16.13 -2.46
CA GLN A 91 -6.64 -14.87 -2.25
C GLN A 91 -6.57 -13.99 -3.51
N VAL A 92 -6.82 -14.55 -4.70
CA VAL A 92 -6.65 -13.85 -5.98
C VAL A 92 -7.50 -12.58 -6.08
N VAL A 93 -8.76 -12.63 -5.64
CA VAL A 93 -9.67 -11.46 -5.67
C VAL A 93 -9.11 -10.30 -4.84
N ALA A 94 -8.54 -10.57 -3.67
CA ALA A 94 -7.91 -9.54 -2.85
C ALA A 94 -6.67 -8.94 -3.51
N LEU A 95 -5.85 -9.75 -4.20
CA LEU A 95 -4.65 -9.26 -4.89
C LEU A 95 -4.98 -8.42 -6.12
N MET A 96 -5.95 -8.85 -6.92
CA MET A 96 -6.45 -8.06 -8.05
C MET A 96 -7.05 -6.74 -7.57
N PHE A 97 -7.81 -6.76 -6.48
CA PHE A 97 -8.31 -5.53 -5.87
C PHE A 97 -7.18 -4.65 -5.34
N ALA A 98 -6.16 -5.23 -4.69
CA ALA A 98 -5.02 -4.49 -4.16
C ALA A 98 -4.21 -3.81 -5.27
N GLU A 99 -3.98 -4.51 -6.38
CA GLU A 99 -3.39 -3.95 -7.59
C GLU A 99 -4.23 -2.79 -8.14
N HIS A 100 -5.55 -2.99 -8.31
CA HIS A 100 -6.46 -1.95 -8.77
C HIS A 100 -6.49 -0.72 -7.85
N TYR A 101 -6.50 -0.94 -6.54
CA TYR A 101 -6.44 0.13 -5.55
C TYR A 101 -5.15 0.95 -5.68
N ALA A 102 -4.02 0.28 -5.89
CA ALA A 102 -2.75 0.92 -6.11
C ALA A 102 -2.75 1.71 -7.42
N GLU A 103 -3.18 1.09 -8.54
CA GLU A 103 -3.23 1.71 -9.87
C GLU A 103 -4.07 3.00 -9.88
N THR A 104 -5.22 2.97 -9.22
CA THR A 104 -6.15 4.11 -9.10
C THR A 104 -5.78 5.11 -8.00
N ALA A 105 -4.61 4.97 -7.37
CA ALA A 105 -4.14 5.84 -6.30
C ALA A 105 -5.18 6.00 -5.17
N GLY A 106 -5.77 4.88 -4.74
CA GLY A 106 -6.77 4.83 -3.67
C GLY A 106 -8.21 5.16 -4.08
N HIS A 107 -8.51 5.20 -5.39
CA HIS A 107 -9.85 5.44 -5.91
C HIS A 107 -10.36 4.21 -6.68
N PRO A 108 -10.51 3.04 -6.01
CA PRO A 108 -10.92 1.82 -6.68
C PRO A 108 -12.34 1.94 -7.26
N ASP A 109 -12.64 1.05 -8.19
CA ASP A 109 -13.97 0.93 -8.78
C ASP A 109 -14.95 0.44 -7.68
N PRO A 110 -16.12 1.06 -7.51
CA PRO A 110 -17.15 0.60 -6.57
C PRO A 110 -17.51 -0.88 -6.74
N ASP A 111 -17.57 -1.39 -7.97
CA ASP A 111 -17.89 -2.79 -8.25
C ASP A 111 -16.75 -3.73 -7.85
N ALA A 112 -15.49 -3.29 -8.00
CA ALA A 112 -14.34 -4.04 -7.50
C ALA A 112 -14.35 -4.16 -5.97
N TYR A 113 -14.70 -3.07 -5.28
CA TYR A 113 -14.85 -3.10 -3.82
C TYR A 113 -16.04 -3.97 -3.37
N LYS A 114 -17.17 -3.90 -4.09
CA LYS A 114 -18.32 -4.76 -3.85
C LYS A 114 -17.96 -6.24 -3.99
N ARG A 115 -17.21 -6.61 -5.04
CA ARG A 115 -16.73 -7.97 -5.27
C ARG A 115 -15.83 -8.46 -4.13
N LEU A 116 -14.96 -7.60 -3.63
CA LEU A 116 -14.12 -7.89 -2.46
C LEU A 116 -14.99 -8.22 -1.23
N LEU A 117 -15.98 -7.36 -0.94
CA LEU A 117 -16.92 -7.55 0.17
C LEU A 117 -17.72 -8.85 0.05
N GLU A 118 -18.23 -9.16 -1.14
CA GLU A 118 -18.99 -10.40 -1.40
C GLU A 118 -18.14 -11.66 -1.21
N THR A 119 -16.85 -11.57 -1.53
CA THR A 119 -15.92 -12.72 -1.45
C THR A 119 -15.46 -13.00 -0.02
N TYR A 120 -15.16 -11.93 0.73
CA TYR A 120 -14.45 -12.03 2.01
C TYR A 120 -15.32 -11.70 3.23
N GLY A 121 -16.49 -11.09 3.02
CA GLY A 121 -17.31 -10.51 4.08
C GLY A 121 -16.67 -9.26 4.70
N GLU A 122 -17.42 -8.59 5.58
CA GLU A 122 -17.03 -7.28 6.13
C GLU A 122 -15.74 -7.34 6.96
N ASP A 123 -15.65 -8.30 7.90
CA ASP A 123 -14.54 -8.37 8.85
C ASP A 123 -13.20 -8.66 8.17
N TYR A 124 -13.21 -9.55 7.18
CA TYR A 124 -12.01 -9.96 6.45
C TYR A 124 -11.61 -8.88 5.43
N THR A 125 -12.58 -8.27 4.75
CA THR A 125 -12.37 -7.10 3.88
C THR A 125 -11.75 -5.93 4.64
N TYR A 126 -12.19 -5.68 5.87
CA TYR A 126 -11.60 -4.65 6.73
C TYR A 126 -10.10 -4.88 6.94
N SER A 127 -9.69 -6.13 7.20
CA SER A 127 -8.28 -6.48 7.39
C SER A 127 -7.46 -6.41 6.09
N ILE A 128 -8.03 -6.81 4.96
CA ILE A 128 -7.41 -6.66 3.63
C ILE A 128 -7.18 -5.18 3.32
N MET A 129 -8.20 -4.34 3.49
CA MET A 129 -8.12 -2.90 3.24
C MET A 129 -7.09 -2.21 4.14
N ASN A 130 -6.94 -2.66 5.39
CA ASN A 130 -5.90 -2.14 6.26
C ASN A 130 -4.50 -2.49 5.77
N ALA A 131 -4.28 -3.72 5.29
CA ALA A 131 -3.00 -4.10 4.70
C ALA A 131 -2.68 -3.25 3.47
N ILE A 132 -3.64 -3.09 2.55
CA ILE A 132 -3.49 -2.27 1.33
C ILE A 132 -3.14 -0.82 1.67
N ARG A 133 -3.90 -0.17 2.57
CA ARG A 133 -3.64 1.22 2.94
C ARG A 133 -2.30 1.39 3.65
N ALA A 134 -1.92 0.43 4.50
CA ALA A 134 -0.63 0.47 5.18
C ALA A 134 0.53 0.44 4.18
N ILE A 135 0.46 -0.45 3.18
CA ILE A 135 1.52 -0.53 2.17
C ILE A 135 1.49 0.63 1.18
N MET A 136 0.34 1.24 0.88
CA MET A 136 0.27 2.49 0.11
C MET A 136 1.04 3.63 0.80
N VAL A 137 0.89 3.76 2.13
CA VAL A 137 1.69 4.72 2.93
C VAL A 137 3.17 4.34 2.90
N GLY A 138 3.50 3.07 3.14
CA GLY A 138 4.89 2.58 3.15
C GLY A 138 5.61 2.76 1.80
N ASN A 139 4.96 2.43 0.70
CA ASN A 139 5.50 2.60 -0.64
C ASN A 139 5.71 4.07 -0.98
N THR A 140 4.72 4.93 -0.68
CA THR A 140 4.82 6.37 -0.96
C THR A 140 5.96 7.00 -0.17
N HIS A 141 6.08 6.67 1.12
CA HIS A 141 7.15 7.16 1.97
C HIS A 141 8.53 6.64 1.51
N GLY A 142 8.64 5.35 1.24
CA GLY A 142 9.87 4.71 0.77
C GLY A 142 10.35 5.28 -0.57
N ASN A 143 9.44 5.55 -1.51
CA ASN A 143 9.77 6.17 -2.80
C ASN A 143 10.22 7.62 -2.65
N ALA A 144 9.56 8.42 -1.81
CA ALA A 144 10.00 9.78 -1.53
C ALA A 144 11.38 9.81 -0.85
N PHE A 145 11.64 8.88 0.09
CA PHE A 145 12.95 8.74 0.72
C PHE A 145 14.02 8.32 -0.30
N HIS A 146 13.71 7.38 -1.19
CA HIS A 146 14.60 6.99 -2.29
C HIS A 146 14.93 8.18 -3.19
N ALA A 147 13.91 8.93 -3.62
CA ALA A 147 14.06 10.12 -4.45
C ALA A 147 14.93 11.19 -3.76
N LEU A 148 14.69 11.47 -2.48
CA LEU A 148 15.48 12.40 -1.68
C LEU A 148 16.94 11.97 -1.58
N ARG A 149 17.20 10.70 -1.24
CA ARG A 149 18.56 10.14 -1.16
C ARG A 149 19.28 10.27 -2.51
N ARG A 150 18.60 9.97 -3.62
CA ARG A 150 19.15 10.11 -4.97
C ARG A 150 19.48 11.56 -5.31
N ARG A 151 18.62 12.51 -4.94
CA ARG A 151 18.88 13.95 -5.11
C ARG A 151 20.09 14.42 -4.31
N LEU A 152 20.22 14.01 -3.06
CA LEU A 152 21.40 14.31 -2.22
C LEU A 152 22.70 13.74 -2.83
N GLY A 153 22.60 12.63 -3.56
CA GLY A 153 23.70 12.05 -4.35
C GLY A 153 23.89 12.66 -5.75
N GLY A 154 23.24 13.80 -6.07
CA GLY A 154 23.39 14.51 -7.35
C GLY A 154 22.64 13.88 -8.53
N LYS A 155 21.75 12.90 -8.29
CA LYS A 155 21.01 12.18 -9.34
C LYS A 155 19.48 12.25 -9.12
N PRO A 156 18.87 13.45 -9.08
CA PRO A 156 17.44 13.59 -8.81
C PRO A 156 16.58 12.81 -9.81
N LEU A 157 15.42 12.33 -9.34
CA LEU A 157 14.45 11.70 -10.22
C LEU A 157 13.68 12.76 -11.03
N PRO A 158 13.47 12.55 -12.34
CA PRO A 158 12.81 13.54 -13.19
C PRO A 158 11.33 13.72 -12.86
N ASN A 159 10.68 12.69 -12.29
CA ASN A 159 9.28 12.71 -11.88
C ASN A 159 9.07 13.17 -10.42
N SER A 160 10.06 13.82 -9.80
CA SER A 160 10.03 14.21 -8.39
C SER A 160 10.56 15.63 -8.16
N THR A 161 10.02 16.30 -7.14
CA THR A 161 10.46 17.63 -6.70
C THR A 161 10.99 17.56 -5.26
N LEU A 162 11.94 18.43 -4.91
CA LEU A 162 12.48 18.50 -3.54
C LEU A 162 11.36 18.77 -2.50
N GLY A 163 10.38 19.60 -2.84
CA GLY A 163 9.24 19.90 -1.97
C GLY A 163 8.39 18.67 -1.67
N ASN A 164 8.07 17.86 -2.70
CA ASN A 164 7.33 16.61 -2.49
C ASN A 164 8.15 15.59 -1.70
N GLU A 165 9.45 15.46 -2.00
CA GLU A 165 10.35 14.56 -1.28
C GLU A 165 10.40 14.85 0.22
N LEU A 166 10.71 16.10 0.59
CA LEU A 166 10.76 16.52 1.99
C LEU A 166 9.37 16.47 2.64
N GLY A 167 8.36 16.94 1.92
CA GLY A 167 6.98 16.99 2.41
C GLY A 167 6.40 15.61 2.71
N VAL A 168 6.73 14.58 1.92
CA VAL A 168 6.31 13.20 2.19
C VAL A 168 7.16 12.58 3.30
N VAL A 169 8.49 12.70 3.23
CA VAL A 169 9.41 12.08 4.21
C VAL A 169 9.15 12.58 5.63
N PHE A 170 8.94 13.89 5.79
CA PHE A 170 8.74 14.52 7.10
C PHE A 170 7.27 14.80 7.42
N GLY A 171 6.38 14.86 6.43
CA GLY A 171 4.97 15.19 6.64
C GLY A 171 4.25 14.20 7.54
N ILE A 172 4.68 12.94 7.59
CA ILE A 172 4.07 11.92 8.46
C ILE A 172 4.03 12.34 9.94
N PHE A 173 5.05 13.06 10.42
CA PHE A 173 5.13 13.56 11.80
C PHE A 173 4.11 14.67 12.10
N VAL A 174 3.64 15.38 11.07
CA VAL A 174 2.61 16.42 11.17
C VAL A 174 1.22 15.85 10.90
N PHE A 175 1.10 15.00 9.88
CA PHE A 175 -0.19 14.50 9.40
C PHE A 175 -0.87 13.60 10.43
N VAL A 176 -0.11 12.69 11.06
CA VAL A 176 -0.66 11.76 12.04
C VAL A 176 -1.29 12.50 13.23
N PRO A 177 -0.60 13.43 13.94
CA PRO A 177 -1.22 14.21 15.02
C PRO A 177 -2.44 15.00 14.55
N VAL A 178 -2.36 15.68 13.41
CA VAL A 178 -3.47 16.50 12.87
C VAL A 178 -4.71 15.65 12.61
N ILE A 179 -4.55 14.48 11.99
CA ILE A 179 -5.68 13.58 11.67
C ILE A 179 -6.27 13.00 12.96
N LEU A 180 -5.44 12.58 13.91
CA LEU A 180 -5.92 12.07 15.21
C LEU A 180 -6.71 13.14 15.98
N ILE A 181 -6.23 14.38 16.01
CA ILE A 181 -6.94 15.51 16.63
C ILE A 181 -8.29 15.73 15.93
N LYS A 182 -8.32 15.76 14.59
CA LYS A 182 -9.57 15.89 13.83
C LYS A 182 -10.56 14.77 14.15
N GLN A 183 -10.10 13.52 14.28
CA GLN A 183 -10.97 12.40 14.67
C GLN A 183 -11.56 12.57 16.07
N LEU A 184 -10.80 13.11 17.03
CA LEU A 184 -11.30 13.36 18.38
C LEU A 184 -12.47 14.37 18.37
N PHE A 185 -12.38 15.43 17.57
CA PHE A 185 -13.48 16.38 17.42
C PHE A 185 -14.69 15.79 16.69
N ARG A 186 -14.45 14.96 15.66
CA ARG A 186 -15.53 14.32 14.89
C ARG A 186 -16.30 13.23 15.65
N ARG A 187 -15.74 12.72 16.76
CA ARG A 187 -16.42 11.76 17.65
C ARG A 187 -17.25 12.44 18.76
N LYS A 188 -17.01 13.73 19.01
CA LYS A 188 -17.70 14.52 20.04
C LYS A 188 -18.98 15.20 19.55
N ASN A 189 -19.09 15.38 18.22
CA ASN A 189 -20.29 15.87 17.53
C ASN A 189 -21.04 14.68 16.93
#